data_AF-A0A520JMF4-F1
#
_entry.id   AF-A0A520JMF4-F1
#
_cell.length_a   1.000
_cell.length_b   1.000
_cell.length_c   1.000
_cell.angle_alpha   90.00
_cell.angle_beta   90.00
_cell.angle_gamma   90.00
#
_symmetry.space_group_name_H-M   'P 1'
#
loop_
_entity.id
_entity.type
_entity.pdbx_description
1 polymer ?
#
loop_
_entity_poly.entity_id
_entity_poly.type
_entity_poly.pdbx_seq_one_letter_code
_entity_poly.pdbx_strand_id
1 'polypeptide(L)'
;MALLVAATLATVPLAGQDPAPEQPPRYTAIKLWPDGAPGSAARRGEAEIGRDYWIRNIHDPSLLAFPASPANRNGAAMVIMPGGGHKLLVWTNEGTKVATAL
;
A
#
# COMPACT_ATOMS: atom_id res chain seq x y z
N MET A 1 11.55 20.46 -62.77
CA MET A 1 10.56 20.96 -61.80
C MET A 1 10.48 19.96 -60.65
N ALA A 2 11.05 20.28 -59.50
CA ALA A 2 10.97 19.44 -58.30
C ALA A 2 9.90 20.03 -57.37
N LEU A 3 8.88 19.23 -57.06
CA LEU A 3 7.76 19.63 -56.21
C LEU A 3 8.17 19.45 -54.74
N LEU A 4 8.33 20.53 -53.98
CA LEU A 4 8.47 20.48 -52.53
C LEU A 4 7.10 20.16 -51.90
N VAL A 5 7.00 19.03 -51.20
CA VAL A 5 5.85 18.72 -50.34
C VAL A 5 6.13 19.32 -48.97
N ALA A 6 5.42 20.38 -48.62
CA ALA A 6 5.45 20.95 -47.27
C ALA A 6 4.62 20.04 -46.34
N ALA A 7 5.29 19.36 -45.41
CA ALA A 7 4.63 18.60 -44.36
C ALA A 7 4.09 19.57 -43.30
N THR A 8 2.76 19.74 -43.25
CA THR A 8 2.08 20.47 -42.19
C THR A 8 2.11 19.64 -40.91
N LEU A 9 2.86 20.10 -39.91
CA LEU A 9 2.80 19.57 -38.54
C LEU A 9 1.44 19.96 -37.94
N ALA A 10 0.52 18.99 -37.85
CA ALA A 10 -0.69 19.16 -37.07
C ALA A 10 -0.34 19.10 -35.59
N THR A 11 -0.50 20.21 -34.88
CA THR A 11 -0.46 20.27 -33.41
C THR A 11 -1.70 19.56 -32.87
N VAL A 12 -1.52 18.35 -32.36
CA VAL A 12 -2.58 17.64 -31.62
C VAL A 12 -2.69 18.28 -30.24
N PRO A 13 -3.88 18.73 -29.80
CA PRO A 13 -4.03 19.26 -28.44
C PRO A 13 -3.76 18.13 -27.44
N LEU A 14 -2.85 18.38 -26.50
CA LEU A 14 -2.61 17.47 -25.39
C LEU A 14 -3.85 17.50 -24.49
N ALA A 15 -4.78 16.55 -24.67
CA ALA A 15 -5.85 16.34 -23.73
C ALA A 15 -5.23 16.22 -22.33
N GLY A 16 -5.79 16.95 -21.36
CA GLY A 16 -5.31 16.93 -19.98
C GLY A 16 -5.17 15.48 -19.53
N GLN A 17 -3.93 15.06 -19.28
CA GLN A 17 -3.66 13.74 -18.72
C GLN A 17 -4.06 13.85 -17.26
N ASP A 18 -5.21 13.30 -16.89
CA ASP A 18 -5.49 13.02 -15.48
C ASP A 18 -4.28 12.23 -14.93
N PRO A 19 -3.80 12.56 -13.71
CA PRO A 19 -2.70 11.80 -13.14
C PRO A 19 -3.09 10.33 -13.12
N ALA A 20 -2.15 9.47 -13.51
CA ALA A 20 -2.37 8.04 -13.51
C ALA A 20 -2.85 7.61 -12.09
N PRO A 21 -3.78 6.66 -11.99
CA PRO A 21 -4.21 6.14 -10.71
C PRO A 21 -3.00 5.72 -9.87
N GLU A 22 -2.96 6.13 -8.61
CA GLU A 22 -1.90 5.70 -7.70
C GLU A 22 -1.87 4.17 -7.65
N GLN A 23 -0.71 3.58 -7.94
CA GLN A 23 -0.55 2.14 -7.77
C GLN A 23 -0.68 1.81 -6.28
N PRO A 24 -1.46 0.78 -5.91
CA PRO A 24 -1.54 0.37 -4.53
C PRO A 24 -0.14 -0.03 -4.05
N PRO A 25 0.21 0.31 -2.80
CA PRO A 25 1.54 0.01 -2.30
C PRO A 25 1.77 -1.50 -2.29
N ARG A 26 2.93 -1.91 -2.80
CA ARG A 26 3.35 -3.30 -2.76
C ARG A 26 3.89 -3.62 -1.36
N TYR A 27 3.34 -4.65 -0.74
CA TYR A 27 3.82 -5.17 0.53
C TYR A 27 3.91 -6.69 0.50
N THR A 28 4.74 -7.25 1.38
CA THR A 28 4.77 -8.68 1.66
C THR A 28 4.13 -8.92 3.02
N ALA A 29 3.13 -9.80 3.08
CA ALA A 29 2.54 -10.22 4.34
C ALA A 29 3.37 -11.35 4.96
N ILE A 30 3.82 -11.15 6.20
CA ILE A 30 4.60 -12.12 6.98
C ILE A 30 3.74 -12.53 8.18
N LYS A 31 3.29 -13.78 8.22
CA LYS A 31 2.48 -14.30 9.33
C LYS A 31 3.29 -14.30 10.62
N LEU A 32 2.72 -13.77 11.69
CA LEU A 32 3.37 -13.75 13.00
C LEU A 32 3.33 -15.12 13.69
N TRP A 33 2.22 -15.84 13.55
CA TRP A 33 2.03 -17.17 14.11
C TRP A 33 1.54 -18.13 13.01
N PRO A 34 2.45 -18.82 12.30
CA PRO A 34 2.09 -19.76 11.23
C PRO A 34 1.15 -20.88 11.69
N ASP A 35 1.27 -21.29 12.96
CA ASP A 35 0.45 -22.36 13.56
C ASP A 35 -0.77 -21.83 14.33
N GLY A 36 -1.05 -20.53 14.25
CA GLY A 36 -2.18 -19.86 14.91
C GLY A 36 -1.76 -19.05 16.14
N ALA A 37 -2.38 -17.87 16.29
CA ALA A 37 -2.02 -16.93 17.35
C ALA A 37 -2.54 -17.36 18.74
N PRO A 38 -1.75 -17.15 19.82
CA PRO A 38 -2.18 -17.41 21.18
C PRO A 38 -3.48 -16.67 21.53
N GLY A 39 -4.46 -17.38 22.08
CA GLY A 39 -5.75 -16.81 22.50
C GLY A 39 -6.78 -16.60 21.37
N SER A 40 -6.38 -16.69 20.09
CA SER A 40 -7.30 -16.54 18.94
C SER A 40 -7.18 -17.61 17.86
N ALA A 41 -6.34 -18.64 18.04
CA ALA A 41 -6.09 -19.69 17.04
C ALA A 41 -7.36 -20.36 16.50
N ALA A 42 -8.36 -20.63 17.35
CA ALA A 42 -9.64 -21.23 16.94
C ALA A 42 -10.45 -20.32 15.99
N ARG A 43 -10.19 -19.01 16.03
CA ARG A 43 -10.87 -17.96 15.26
C ARG A 43 -10.06 -17.51 14.05
N ARG A 44 -8.92 -18.12 13.76
CA ARG A 44 -7.99 -17.70 12.68
C ARG A 44 -8.62 -17.66 11.28
N GLY A 45 -9.71 -18.41 11.06
CA GLY A 45 -10.44 -18.42 9.79
C GLY A 45 -11.51 -17.34 9.68
N GLU A 46 -11.79 -16.59 10.73
CA GLU A 46 -12.70 -15.45 10.67
C GLU A 46 -12.07 -14.31 9.87
N ALA A 47 -12.87 -13.68 9.01
CA ALA A 47 -12.39 -12.59 8.19
C ALA A 47 -12.07 -11.34 9.04
N GLU A 48 -10.99 -10.65 8.66
CA GLU A 48 -10.74 -9.30 9.13
C GLU A 48 -11.85 -8.36 8.64
N ILE A 49 -12.23 -7.40 9.48
CA ILE A 49 -13.26 -6.41 9.17
C ILE A 49 -12.58 -5.07 8.99
N GLY A 50 -12.52 -4.59 7.75
CA GLY A 50 -12.01 -3.27 7.39
C GLY A 50 -13.12 -2.33 6.91
N ARG A 51 -12.90 -1.03 7.15
CA ARG A 51 -13.68 0.08 6.55
C ARG A 51 -12.71 1.16 6.07
N ASP A 52 -13.17 2.40 6.03
CA ASP A 52 -12.48 3.63 5.65
C ASP A 52 -11.02 3.70 6.13
N TYR A 53 -10.78 3.92 7.43
CA TYR A 53 -9.42 4.14 7.94
C TYR A 53 -8.92 3.07 8.89
N TRP A 54 -9.77 2.08 9.22
CA TRP A 54 -9.51 1.13 10.29
C TRP A 54 -9.77 -0.32 9.89
N ILE A 55 -9.12 -1.22 10.62
CA ILE A 55 -9.32 -2.68 10.54
C ILE A 55 -9.45 -3.29 11.94
N ARG A 56 -10.24 -4.34 12.08
CA ARG A 56 -10.43 -5.10 13.34
C ARG A 56 -10.72 -6.58 13.05
N ASN A 57 -10.98 -7.37 14.11
CA ASN A 57 -11.26 -8.80 14.03
C ASN A 57 -10.08 -9.61 13.46
N ILE A 58 -8.87 -9.23 13.87
CA ILE A 58 -7.63 -9.86 13.43
C ILE A 58 -7.36 -11.06 14.32
N HIS A 59 -7.49 -12.26 13.76
CA HIS A 59 -7.23 -13.53 14.46
C HIS A 59 -6.09 -14.33 13.84
N ASP A 60 -5.62 -13.94 12.64
CA ASP A 60 -4.46 -14.52 11.96
C ASP A 60 -3.45 -13.41 11.53
N PRO A 61 -2.85 -12.72 12.52
CA PRO A 61 -2.13 -11.47 12.31
C PRO A 61 -0.83 -11.64 11.53
N SER A 62 -0.48 -10.59 10.78
CA SER A 62 0.73 -10.50 9.97
C SER A 62 1.43 -9.16 10.12
N LEU A 63 2.75 -9.15 9.95
CA LEU A 63 3.50 -7.94 9.63
C LEU A 63 3.41 -7.69 8.12
N LEU A 64 3.03 -6.48 7.73
CA LEU A 64 3.11 -6.06 6.33
C LEU A 64 4.41 -5.32 6.09
N ALA A 65 5.32 -5.94 5.33
CA ALA A 65 6.61 -5.35 4.99
C ALA A 65 6.49 -4.52 3.70
N PHE A 66 6.66 -3.21 3.84
CA PHE A 66 6.76 -2.27 2.73
C PHE A 66 8.25 -2.04 2.41
N PRO A 67 8.73 -2.35 1.20
CA PRO A 67 10.13 -2.16 0.88
C PRO A 67 10.44 -0.66 0.74
N ALA A 68 11.50 -0.21 1.40
CA ALA A 68 12.05 1.12 1.14
C ALA A 68 12.43 1.29 -0.34
N SER A 69 12.30 2.51 -0.85
CA SER A 69 12.77 2.87 -2.19
C SER A 69 14.25 2.50 -2.35
N PRO A 70 14.72 2.14 -3.56
CA PRO A 70 16.12 1.75 -3.77
C PRO A 70 17.12 2.81 -3.29
N ALA A 71 16.77 4.10 -3.37
CA ALA A 71 17.60 5.20 -2.89
C ALA A 71 17.75 5.24 -1.36
N ASN A 72 16.76 4.75 -0.62
CA ASN A 72 16.70 4.81 0.84
C ASN A 72 17.03 3.45 1.52
N ARG A 73 17.34 2.41 0.75
CA ARG A 73 17.53 1.04 1.26
C ARG A 73 18.93 0.83 1.86
N ASN A 74 19.16 1.42 3.03
CA ASN A 74 20.45 1.42 3.75
C ASN A 74 20.61 0.30 4.80
N GLY A 75 19.64 -0.61 4.91
CA GLY A 75 19.65 -1.72 5.88
C GLY A 75 18.91 -1.44 7.19
N ALA A 76 18.44 -0.22 7.43
CA ALA A 76 17.54 0.07 8.55
C ALA A 76 16.08 -0.28 8.21
N ALA A 77 15.28 -0.56 9.24
CA ALA A 77 13.84 -0.82 9.13
C ALA A 77 13.08 -0.13 10.27
N MET A 78 11.81 0.21 10.01
CA MET A 78 10.89 0.79 10.99
C MET A 78 9.73 -0.17 11.25
N VAL A 79 9.37 -0.36 12.51
CA VAL A 79 8.16 -1.09 12.91
C VAL A 79 7.08 -0.08 13.26
N ILE A 80 6.00 -0.07 12.48
CA ILE A 80 4.86 0.82 12.68
C ILE A 80 3.80 0.04 13.46
N MET A 81 3.36 0.60 14.59
CA MET A 81 2.33 0.04 15.45
C MET A 81 1.15 1.02 15.52
N PRO A 82 0.16 0.90 14.61
CA PRO A 82 -1.01 1.77 14.62
C PRO A 82 -1.76 1.66 15.95
N GLY A 83 -2.28 2.79 16.43
CA GLY A 83 -3.13 2.88 17.60
C GLY A 83 -4.55 2.36 17.34
N GLY A 84 -5.48 2.70 18.23
CA GLY A 84 -6.89 2.27 18.15
C GLY A 84 -7.47 1.68 19.44
N GLY A 85 -6.78 1.90 20.57
CA GLY A 85 -7.31 1.62 21.91
C GLY A 85 -7.71 0.16 22.14
N HIS A 86 -7.00 -0.79 21.52
CA HIS A 86 -7.26 -2.23 21.57
C HIS A 86 -8.63 -2.67 21.03
N LYS A 87 -9.31 -1.83 20.24
CA LYS A 87 -10.60 -2.16 19.61
C LYS A 87 -10.50 -2.33 18.10
N LEU A 88 -9.52 -1.67 17.50
CA LEU A 88 -9.20 -1.65 16.07
C LEU A 88 -7.75 -1.19 15.89
N LEU A 89 -7.28 -1.21 14.64
CA LEU A 89 -6.07 -0.51 14.22
C LEU A 89 -6.46 0.70 13.35
N VAL A 90 -5.88 1.88 13.60
CA VAL A 90 -5.97 3.06 12.73
C VAL A 90 -5.10 2.83 11.48
N TRP A 91 -5.54 1.87 10.67
CA TRP A 91 -4.81 1.26 9.57
C TRP A 91 -4.25 2.24 8.55
N THR A 92 -5.07 3.18 8.09
CA THR A 92 -4.70 4.03 6.95
C THR A 92 -3.80 5.18 7.39
N ASN A 93 -4.23 5.96 8.38
CA ASN A 93 -3.55 7.20 8.76
C ASN A 93 -2.28 6.96 9.59
N GLU A 94 -2.30 5.98 10.48
CA GLU A 94 -1.15 5.68 11.35
C GLU A 94 -0.34 4.49 10.84
N GLY A 95 -0.88 3.69 9.92
CA GLY A 95 -0.23 2.53 9.31
C GLY A 95 0.28 2.81 7.90
N THR A 96 -0.54 2.50 6.89
CA THR A 96 -0.08 2.42 5.49
C THR A 96 0.45 3.74 4.95
N LYS A 97 -0.18 4.89 5.25
CA LYS A 97 0.34 6.20 4.83
C LYS A 97 1.71 6.50 5.43
N VAL A 98 1.96 6.08 6.68
CA VAL A 98 3.27 6.23 7.32
C VAL A 98 4.28 5.30 6.66
N ALA A 99 3.88 4.06 6.36
CA ALA A 99 4.74 3.06 5.73
C ALA A 99 5.21 3.44 4.31
N THR A 100 4.44 4.29 3.62
CA THR A 100 4.70 4.70 2.22
C THR A 100 5.07 6.17 2.10
N ALA A 101 5.41 6.86 3.19
CA ALA A 101 5.69 8.29 3.18
C ALA A 101 7.06 8.67 2.56
N LEU A 102 7.93 7.69 2.29
CA LEU A 102 9.35 7.88 1.95
C LEU A 102 9.80 7.09 0.70
#